data_AF-A0A948PMH3-F1
#
_entry.id   AF-A0A948PMH3-F1
#
_cell.length_a   1.000
_cell.length_b   1.000
_cell.length_c   1.000
_cell.angle_alpha   90.00
_cell.angle_beta   90.00
_cell.angle_gamma   90.00
#
_symmetry.space_group_name_H-M   'P 1'
#
loop_
_entity.id
_entity.type
_entity.pdbx_description
1 polymer ?
#
loop_
_entity_poly.entity_id
_entity_poly.type
_entity_poly.pdbx_seq_one_letter_code
_entity_poly.pdbx_strand_id
1 'polypeptide(L)'
;MNSKSRRKSRSSTPGDLVLRSLSFFYVFLLIVLPLIAISSRAFSGGLEGLWRNIVSPQALYSLKLTFIVALVMVVVNVVTGTATAWVLVRYDFPLKNLMNALIDLPFAIPTVVTGIMLVALYGPNGLIGGLFGRHG
;
A
#
# COMPACT_ATOMS: atom_id res chain seq x y z
N MET A 1 37.54 -20.79 -29.04
CA MET A 1 36.86 -19.63 -29.69
C MET A 1 36.04 -18.90 -28.65
N ASN A 2 36.35 -17.62 -28.43
CA ASN A 2 35.94 -16.81 -27.27
C ASN A 2 35.17 -15.58 -27.77
N SER A 3 33.85 -15.52 -27.55
CA SER A 3 33.02 -14.37 -27.89
C SER A 3 32.70 -13.57 -26.63
N LYS A 4 33.57 -12.61 -26.31
CA LYS A 4 33.33 -11.59 -25.28
C LYS A 4 32.38 -10.53 -25.85
N SER A 5 31.10 -10.61 -25.48
CA SER A 5 30.11 -9.56 -25.68
C SER A 5 30.57 -8.28 -24.96
N ARG A 6 31.02 -7.28 -25.73
CA ARG A 6 31.38 -5.95 -25.24
C ARG A 6 30.09 -5.19 -24.90
N ARG A 7 29.76 -5.06 -23.61
CA ARG A 7 28.80 -4.03 -23.14
C ARG A 7 29.38 -2.66 -23.47
N LYS A 8 28.85 -2.01 -24.50
CA LYS A 8 29.16 -0.64 -24.89
C LYS A 8 28.68 0.27 -23.76
N SER A 9 29.59 0.77 -22.95
CA SER A 9 29.32 1.84 -21.99
C SER A 9 28.71 3.02 -22.77
N ARG A 10 27.42 3.29 -22.57
CA ARG A 10 26.79 4.50 -23.07
C ARG A 10 27.42 5.65 -22.29
N SER A 11 28.37 6.34 -22.92
CA SER A 11 28.81 7.66 -22.46
C SER A 11 27.57 8.54 -22.42
N SER A 12 27.14 8.94 -21.23
CA SER A 12 26.07 9.92 -21.05
C SER A 12 26.46 11.19 -21.78
N THR A 13 25.76 11.48 -22.86
CA THR A 13 25.91 12.73 -23.61
C THR A 13 25.47 13.86 -22.67
N PRO A 14 26.02 15.09 -22.76
CA PRO A 14 25.54 16.21 -21.95
C PRO A 14 24.00 16.39 -22.02
N GLY A 15 23.39 16.07 -23.15
CA GLY A 15 21.92 16.02 -23.31
C GLY A 15 21.22 14.96 -22.46
N ASP A 16 21.80 13.76 -22.30
CA ASP A 16 21.22 12.69 -21.47
C ASP A 16 21.20 13.08 -19.98
N LEU A 17 22.22 13.81 -19.53
CA LEU A 17 22.28 14.34 -18.16
C LEU A 17 21.20 15.40 -17.91
N VAL A 18 20.98 16.30 -18.88
CA VAL A 18 19.94 17.33 -18.81
C VAL A 18 18.54 16.71 -18.83
N LEU A 19 18.27 15.77 -19.75
CA LEU A 19 16.98 15.07 -19.78
C LEU A 19 16.73 14.32 -18.48
N ARG A 20 17.75 13.61 -17.95
CA ARG A 20 17.65 12.90 -16.68
C ARG A 20 17.37 13.87 -15.52
N SER A 21 18.10 14.98 -15.42
CA SER A 21 17.86 15.98 -14.36
C SER A 21 16.47 16.59 -14.47
N LEU A 22 15.99 16.84 -15.70
CA LEU A 22 14.66 17.39 -15.93
C LEU A 22 13.56 16.37 -15.55
N SER A 23 13.74 15.08 -15.86
CA SER A 23 12.82 14.02 -15.44
C SER A 23 12.74 13.90 -13.91
N PHE A 24 13.89 13.90 -13.22
CA PHE A 24 13.92 13.88 -11.76
C PHE A 24 13.30 15.14 -11.17
N PHE A 25 13.59 16.31 -11.73
CA PHE A 25 13.00 17.58 -11.29
C PHE A 25 11.48 17.57 -11.45
N TYR A 26 10.97 17.07 -12.58
CA TYR A 26 9.54 16.96 -12.83
C TYR A 26 8.83 16.04 -11.82
N VAL A 27 9.37 14.83 -11.58
CA VAL A 27 8.81 13.90 -10.57
C VAL A 27 8.90 14.49 -9.17
N PHE A 28 10.02 15.15 -8.85
CA PHE A 28 10.17 15.86 -7.58
C PHE A 28 9.07 16.91 -7.41
N LEU A 29 8.82 17.72 -8.44
CA LEU A 29 7.80 18.76 -8.41
C LEU A 29 6.39 18.17 -8.25
N LEU A 30 6.08 17.06 -8.94
CA LEU A 30 4.81 16.34 -8.79
C LEU A 30 4.54 15.85 -7.37
N ILE A 31 5.57 15.47 -6.62
CA ILE A 31 5.45 15.01 -5.22
C ILE A 31 5.43 16.20 -4.26
N VAL A 32 6.30 17.19 -4.47
CA VAL A 32 6.49 18.30 -3.53
C VAL A 32 5.34 19.30 -3.59
N LEU A 33 4.76 19.58 -4.75
CA LEU A 33 3.62 20.49 -4.87
C LEU A 33 2.42 20.10 -3.98
N PRO A 34 1.89 18.86 -4.02
CA PRO A 34 0.78 18.49 -3.14
C PRO A 34 1.18 18.48 -1.67
N LEU A 35 2.43 18.12 -1.33
CA LEU A 35 2.91 18.20 0.05
C LEU A 35 2.91 19.64 0.56
N ILE A 36 3.43 20.60 -0.21
CA ILE A 36 3.38 22.03 0.14
C ILE A 36 1.93 22.48 0.29
N ALA A 37 1.05 22.11 -0.64
CA ALA A 37 -0.36 22.50 -0.59
C ALA A 37 -1.10 21.94 0.64
N ILE A 38 -0.80 20.69 1.03
CA ILE A 38 -1.36 20.07 2.24
C ILE A 38 -0.79 20.74 3.48
N SER A 39 0.53 20.98 3.53
CA SER A 39 1.18 21.67 4.65
C SER A 39 0.64 23.08 4.81
N SER A 40 0.50 23.87 3.74
CA SER A 40 -0.05 25.22 3.82
C SER A 40 -1.49 25.23 4.32
N ARG A 41 -2.31 24.24 3.93
CA ARG A 41 -3.67 24.07 4.45
C ARG A 41 -3.69 23.62 5.91
N ALA A 42 -2.75 22.79 6.34
CA ALA A 42 -2.65 22.35 7.73
C ALA A 42 -2.29 23.52 8.68
N PHE A 43 -1.46 24.45 8.23
CA PHE A 43 -1.03 25.63 8.99
C PHE A 43 -1.93 26.88 8.80
N SER A 44 -2.98 26.82 7.99
CA SER A 44 -3.81 28.01 7.70
C SER A 44 -4.55 28.55 8.93
N GLY A 45 -4.78 27.72 9.95
CA GLY A 45 -5.33 28.11 11.25
C GLY A 45 -4.27 28.46 12.31
N GLY A 46 -3.00 28.59 11.91
CA GLY A 46 -1.87 28.74 12.83
C GLY A 46 -1.54 27.46 13.60
N LEU A 47 -0.56 27.55 14.50
CA LEU A 47 -0.15 26.44 15.38
C LEU A 47 -1.26 26.04 16.35
N GLU A 48 -2.07 27.00 16.80
CA GLU A 48 -3.22 26.75 17.68
C GLU A 48 -4.34 26.00 16.96
N GLY A 49 -4.66 26.38 15.72
CA GLY A 49 -5.63 25.66 14.89
C GLY A 49 -5.19 24.24 14.59
N LEU A 50 -3.89 24.03 14.30
CA LEU A 50 -3.31 22.70 14.12
C LEU A 50 -3.45 21.86 15.40
N TRP A 51 -3.05 22.40 16.55
CA TRP A 51 -3.13 21.69 17.83
C TRP A 51 -4.57 21.31 18.19
N ARG A 52 -5.53 22.24 18.01
CA ARG A 52 -6.95 22.00 18.24
C ARG A 52 -7.51 20.90 17.32
N ASN A 53 -7.08 20.85 16.07
CA ASN A 53 -7.50 19.81 15.13
C ASN A 53 -6.92 18.43 15.52
N ILE A 54 -5.66 18.37 15.94
CA ILE A 54 -4.99 17.12 16.36
C ILE A 54 -5.60 16.57 17.66
N VAL A 55 -5.88 17.44 18.63
CA VAL A 55 -6.44 17.05 19.93
C VAL A 55 -7.98 16.95 19.88
N SER A 56 -8.58 17.13 18.71
CA SER A 56 -10.03 16.95 18.56
C SER A 56 -10.43 15.51 18.93
N PRO A 57 -11.57 15.32 19.62
CA PRO A 57 -12.03 13.99 20.03
C PRO A 57 -12.13 13.01 18.86
N GLN A 58 -12.53 13.50 17.68
CA GLN A 58 -12.64 12.72 16.47
C GLN A 58 -11.27 12.27 15.95
N ALA A 59 -10.29 13.18 15.89
CA ALA A 59 -8.94 12.84 15.45
C ALA A 59 -8.27 11.82 16.39
N LEU A 60 -8.41 12.01 17.71
CA LEU A 60 -7.88 11.07 18.69
C LEU A 60 -8.55 9.70 18.61
N TYR A 61 -9.87 9.66 18.43
CA TYR A 61 -10.60 8.40 18.27
C TYR A 61 -10.17 7.66 17.00
N SER A 62 -10.11 8.36 15.86
CA SER A 62 -9.63 7.80 14.60
C SER A 62 -8.20 7.30 14.71
N LEU A 63 -7.30 8.07 15.33
CA LEU A 63 -5.90 7.67 15.54
C LEU A 63 -5.80 6.41 16.41
N LYS A 64 -6.54 6.35 17.52
CA LYS A 64 -6.60 5.18 18.40
C LYS A 64 -7.12 3.95 17.65
N LEU A 65 -8.19 4.09 16.89
CA LEU A 65 -8.78 2.99 16.12
C LEU A 65 -7.79 2.48 15.06
N THR A 66 -7.18 3.37 14.28
CA THR A 66 -6.17 3.02 13.28
C THR A 66 -4.98 2.31 13.93
N PHE A 67 -4.50 2.80 15.08
CA PHE A 67 -3.37 2.18 15.77
C PHE A 67 -3.70 0.77 16.28
N ILE A 68 -4.87 0.58 16.90
CA ILE A 68 -5.31 -0.74 17.39
C ILE A 68 -5.45 -1.72 16.21
N VAL A 69 -6.14 -1.31 15.15
CA VAL A 69 -6.33 -2.15 13.96
C VAL A 69 -4.98 -2.49 13.31
N ALA A 70 -4.09 -1.51 13.15
CA ALA A 70 -2.76 -1.74 12.60
C ALA A 70 -1.95 -2.72 13.45
N LEU A 71 -1.97 -2.59 14.79
CA LEU A 71 -1.26 -3.48 15.69
C LEU A 71 -1.77 -4.92 15.57
N VAL A 72 -3.09 -5.12 15.60
CA VAL A 72 -3.71 -6.45 15.43
C VAL A 72 -3.35 -7.04 14.07
N MET A 73 -3.46 -6.26 13.00
CA MET A 73 -3.13 -6.71 11.64
C MET A 73 -1.65 -7.05 11.49
N VAL A 74 -0.73 -6.31 12.13
CA VAL A 74 0.69 -6.63 12.12
C VAL A 74 0.95 -7.98 12.78
N VAL A 75 0.37 -8.23 13.97
CA VAL A 75 0.54 -9.52 14.66
C VAL A 75 0.01 -10.66 13.80
N VAL A 76 -1.20 -10.51 13.25
CA VAL A 76 -1.81 -11.51 12.36
C VAL A 76 -0.92 -11.75 11.13
N ASN A 77 -0.51 -10.70 10.43
CA ASN A 77 0.30 -10.81 9.21
C ASN A 77 1.69 -11.40 9.47
N VAL A 78 2.32 -11.08 10.60
CA VAL A 78 3.61 -11.66 10.97
C VAL A 78 3.45 -13.16 11.20
N VAL A 79 2.44 -13.59 11.96
CA VAL A 79 2.23 -15.01 12.25
C VAL A 79 1.86 -15.78 10.99
N THR A 80 0.81 -15.35 10.28
CA THR A 80 0.30 -16.08 9.11
C THR A 80 1.23 -15.94 7.91
N GLY A 81 1.69 -14.73 7.60
CA GLY A 81 2.59 -14.46 6.48
C GLY A 81 3.93 -15.17 6.63
N THR A 82 4.53 -15.17 7.83
CA THR A 82 5.78 -15.91 8.05
C THR A 82 5.57 -17.42 7.94
N ALA A 83 4.47 -17.96 8.51
CA ALA A 83 4.16 -19.38 8.39
C ALA A 83 3.95 -19.80 6.92
N THR A 84 3.16 -19.04 6.16
CA THR A 84 2.91 -19.28 4.74
C THR A 84 4.19 -19.17 3.92
N ALA A 85 4.99 -18.13 4.12
CA ALA A 85 6.27 -17.95 3.44
C ALA A 85 7.26 -19.10 3.76
N TRP A 86 7.31 -19.54 5.02
CA TRP A 86 8.15 -20.66 5.43
C TRP A 86 7.76 -21.95 4.71
N VAL A 87 6.45 -22.25 4.64
CA VAL A 87 5.95 -23.43 3.91
C VAL A 87 6.30 -23.34 2.42
N LEU A 88 6.06 -22.19 1.79
CA LEU A 88 6.30 -22.00 0.36
C LEU A 88 7.78 -22.07 0.00
N VAL A 89 8.68 -21.58 0.84
CA VAL A 89 10.12 -21.66 0.55
C VAL A 89 10.70 -23.03 0.87
N ARG A 90 10.19 -23.72 1.89
CA ARG A 90 10.77 -24.98 2.37
C ARG A 90 10.25 -26.23 1.65
N TYR A 91 9.03 -26.21 1.12
CA TYR A 91 8.39 -27.37 0.49
C TYR A 91 8.07 -27.12 -0.98
N ASP A 92 8.20 -28.17 -1.79
CA ASP A 92 7.78 -28.21 -3.20
C ASP A 92 6.60 -29.17 -3.34
N PHE A 93 5.44 -28.61 -3.72
CA PHE A 93 4.19 -29.34 -3.90
C PHE A 93 3.50 -28.86 -5.18
N PRO A 94 2.68 -29.70 -5.84
CA PRO A 94 2.16 -29.41 -7.19
C PRO A 94 1.30 -28.12 -7.28
N LEU A 95 0.67 -27.68 -6.19
CA LEU A 95 -0.18 -26.48 -6.14
C LEU A 95 0.56 -25.20 -5.69
N LYS A 96 1.88 -25.24 -5.52
CA LYS A 96 2.68 -24.11 -5.02
C LYS A 96 2.51 -22.84 -5.86
N ASN A 97 2.46 -22.98 -7.18
CA ASN A 97 2.25 -21.85 -8.09
C ASN A 97 0.84 -21.23 -7.96
N LEU A 98 -0.19 -22.05 -7.71
CA LEU A 98 -1.54 -21.56 -7.46
C LEU A 98 -1.61 -20.79 -6.13
N MET A 99 -0.96 -21.30 -5.08
CA MET A 99 -0.88 -20.60 -3.79
C MET A 99 -0.17 -19.25 -3.92
N ASN A 100 0.96 -19.19 -4.63
CA ASN A 100 1.64 -17.92 -4.91
C ASN A 100 0.70 -16.93 -5.62
N ALA A 101 -0.01 -17.37 -6.66
CA ALA A 101 -0.96 -16.53 -7.38
C ALA A 101 -2.11 -16.01 -6.50
N LEU A 102 -2.64 -16.83 -5.59
CA LEU A 102 -3.69 -16.41 -4.64
C LEU A 102 -3.19 -15.38 -3.62
N ILE A 103 -1.94 -15.50 -3.18
CA ILE A 103 -1.32 -14.54 -2.25
C ILE A 103 -1.05 -13.20 -2.94
N ASP A 104 -0.68 -13.22 -4.22
CA ASP A 104 -0.41 -12.01 -5.00
C ASP A 104 -1.68 -11.34 -5.54
N LEU A 105 -2.78 -12.10 -5.67
CA LEU A 105 -4.08 -11.64 -6.16
C LEU A 105 -4.57 -10.32 -5.54
N PRO A 106 -4.58 -10.11 -4.22
CA PRO A 106 -5.05 -8.85 -3.63
C PRO A 106 -4.29 -7.61 -4.13
N PHE A 107 -3.02 -7.74 -4.51
CA PHE A 107 -2.22 -6.64 -5.04
C PHE A 107 -2.52 -6.34 -6.50
N ALA A 108 -3.03 -7.32 -7.24
CA ALA A 108 -3.49 -7.13 -8.61
C ALA A 108 -4.90 -6.51 -8.68
N ILE A 109 -5.67 -6.55 -7.58
CA ILE A 109 -7.02 -6.01 -7.53
C ILE A 109 -6.98 -4.50 -7.25
N PRO A 110 -7.68 -3.66 -8.05
CA PRO A 110 -7.83 -2.24 -7.75
C PRO A 110 -8.57 -2.02 -6.42
N THR A 111 -8.10 -1.08 -5.59
CA THR A 111 -8.64 -0.83 -4.24
C THR A 111 -10.15 -0.57 -4.22
N VAL A 112 -10.68 0.13 -5.23
CA VAL A 112 -12.13 0.40 -5.36
C VAL A 112 -12.92 -0.90 -5.50
N VAL A 113 -12.39 -1.85 -6.27
CA VAL A 113 -13.02 -3.17 -6.48
C VAL A 113 -13.00 -3.96 -5.17
N THR A 114 -11.90 -3.94 -4.42
CA THR A 114 -11.82 -4.56 -3.10
C THR A 114 -12.91 -4.06 -2.15
N GLY A 115 -13.19 -2.75 -2.17
CA GLY A 115 -14.28 -2.17 -1.37
C GLY A 115 -15.65 -2.76 -1.71
N ILE A 116 -15.97 -2.89 -2.99
CA ILE A 116 -17.24 -3.48 -3.45
C ILE A 116 -17.31 -4.97 -3.10
N MET A 117 -16.21 -5.71 -3.22
CA MET A 117 -16.14 -7.12 -2.82
C MET A 117 -16.39 -7.32 -1.32
N LEU A 118 -15.83 -6.46 -0.47
CA LEU A 118 -16.06 -6.51 0.98
C LEU A 118 -17.54 -6.25 1.30
N VAL A 119 -18.18 -5.27 0.67
CA VAL A 119 -19.62 -5.03 0.85
C VAL A 119 -20.45 -6.21 0.33
N ALA A 120 -20.08 -6.81 -0.80
CA ALA A 120 -20.79 -7.97 -1.34
C ALA A 120 -20.66 -9.22 -0.45
N LEU A 121 -19.52 -9.38 0.25
CA LEU A 121 -19.29 -10.52 1.13
C LEU A 121 -19.86 -10.31 2.54
N TYR A 122 -19.59 -9.15 3.13
CA TYR A 122 -19.90 -8.85 4.53
C TYR A 122 -21.16 -7.99 4.72
N GLY A 123 -21.74 -7.45 3.64
CA GLY A 123 -22.97 -6.68 3.71
C GLY A 123 -24.19 -7.54 4.11
N PRO A 124 -25.34 -6.91 4.43
CA PRO A 124 -26.50 -7.62 4.98
C PRO A 124 -27.04 -8.76 4.10
N ASN A 125 -26.95 -8.58 2.78
CA ASN A 125 -27.37 -9.59 1.79
C ASN A 125 -26.19 -10.43 1.27
N GLY A 126 -24.99 -10.27 1.85
CA GLY A 126 -23.78 -10.97 1.45
C GLY A 126 -23.71 -12.39 2.01
N LEU A 127 -22.80 -13.20 1.47
CA LEU A 127 -22.61 -14.59 1.90
C LEU A 127 -22.33 -14.70 3.40
N ILE A 128 -21.45 -13.85 3.93
CA ILE A 128 -21.08 -13.86 5.34
C ILE A 128 -22.09 -13.05 6.16
N GLY A 129 -22.44 -11.84 5.71
CA GLY A 129 -23.35 -10.97 6.45
C GLY A 129 -24.78 -11.52 6.56
N GLY A 130 -25.28 -12.20 5.53
CA GLY A 130 -26.59 -12.85 5.56
C GLY A 130 -26.64 -14.12 6.41
N LEU A 131 -25.52 -14.86 6.51
CA LEU A 131 -25.40 -16.00 7.44
C LEU A 131 -25.51 -15.55 8.91
N PHE A 132 -24.84 -14.44 9.26
CA PHE A 132 -24.91 -13.86 10.60
C PHE A 132 -26.21 -13.07 10.85
N GLY A 133 -26.79 -12.45 9.82
CA GLY A 133 -28.07 -11.73 9.91
C GLY A 133 -29.30 -12.64 10.05
N ARG A 134 -29.20 -13.94 9.74
CA ARG A 134 -30.28 -14.93 10.00
C ARG A 134 -30.31 -15.44 11.44
N HIS A 135 -29.32 -15.13 12.28
CA HIS A 135 -29.21 -15.59 13.67
C HIS A 135 -29.24 -14.44 14.70
N GLY A 136 -29.72 -13.25 14.30
CA GLY A 136 -29.95 -12.09 15.15
C GLY A 136 -31.32 -11.48 14.90
#